data_AF-A0A4Q2XES1-F1
#
_entry.id   AF-A0A4Q2XES1-F1
#
_cell.length_a   1.000
_cell.length_b   1.000
_cell.length_c   1.000
_cell.angle_alpha   90.00
_cell.angle_beta   90.00
_cell.angle_gamma   90.00
#
_symmetry.space_group_name_H-M   'P 1'
#
loop_
_entity.id
_entity.type
_entity.pdbx_description
1 polymer ?
#
loop_
_entity_poly.entity_id
_entity_poly.type
_entity_poly.pdbx_seq_one_letter_code
_entity_poly.pdbx_strand_id
1 'polypeptide(L)'
;MDVLLQMPKVIFMVCGVCTIGIIVGWFAAQVMGKKVADFLTFLPTERFATAPPAMGIPASKAMSGDLHGAVDSYEELLLKYPHDKEIYFRLLEVVLGPLKMEAYGENVLQRGFANLEKEADRKNLRDLCDAIRSGDYHPLQHLEPRPLLEVKILPPLFRRVES
;
A
#
# COMPACT_ATOMS: atom_id res chain seq x y z
N MET A 1 -67.16 -9.45 35.96
CA MET A 1 -66.57 -10.80 35.81
C MET A 1 -65.94 -10.89 34.41
N ASP A 2 -65.18 -9.85 34.04
CA ASP A 2 -64.90 -9.50 32.63
C ASP A 2 -63.39 -9.51 32.31
N VAL A 3 -62.55 -9.42 33.35
CA VAL A 3 -61.08 -9.42 33.23
C VAL A 3 -60.56 -10.80 32.82
N LEU A 4 -61.20 -11.88 33.28
CA LEU A 4 -60.80 -13.26 32.96
C LEU A 4 -61.09 -13.68 31.50
N LEU A 5 -62.01 -12.99 30.81
CA LEU A 5 -62.34 -13.24 29.40
C LEU A 5 -61.50 -12.40 28.41
N GLN A 6 -60.83 -11.35 28.89
CA GLN A 6 -59.96 -10.51 28.05
C GLN A 6 -58.51 -11.00 27.99
N MET A 7 -58.02 -11.69 29.02
CA MET A 7 -56.68 -12.28 29.09
C MET A 7 -56.28 -13.09 27.84
N PRO A 8 -57.10 -14.04 27.31
CA PRO A 8 -56.70 -14.82 26.14
C PRO A 8 -56.57 -13.95 24.88
N LYS A 9 -57.44 -12.95 24.68
CA LYS A 9 -57.36 -12.05 23.51
C LYS A 9 -56.07 -11.23 23.50
N VAL A 10 -55.67 -10.70 24.64
CA VAL A 10 -54.43 -9.91 24.75
C VAL A 10 -53.20 -10.79 24.51
N ILE A 11 -53.20 -12.03 25.04
CA ILE A 11 -52.09 -12.99 24.84
C ILE A 11 -51.96 -13.38 23.35
N PHE A 12 -53.07 -13.70 22.68
CA PHE A 12 -53.06 -14.00 21.25
C PHE A 12 -52.62 -12.81 20.39
N MET A 13 -53.01 -11.59 20.77
CA MET A 13 -52.59 -10.37 20.07
C MET A 13 -51.09 -10.13 20.20
N VAL A 14 -50.52 -10.28 21.39
CA VAL A 14 -49.08 -10.09 21.63
C VAL A 14 -48.25 -11.17 20.92
N CYS A 15 -48.64 -12.44 20.99
CA CYS A 15 -47.98 -13.52 20.25
C CYS A 15 -48.04 -13.31 18.73
N GLY A 16 -49.16 -12.82 18.20
CA GLY A 16 -49.32 -12.50 16.79
C GLY A 16 -48.34 -11.42 16.32
N VAL A 17 -48.20 -10.34 17.07
CA VAL A 17 -47.28 -9.24 16.72
C VAL A 17 -45.81 -9.69 16.79
N CYS A 18 -45.44 -10.48 17.81
CA CYS A 18 -44.07 -10.98 17.95
C CYS A 18 -43.66 -11.95 16.82
N THR A 19 -44.55 -12.86 16.43
CA THR A 19 -44.28 -13.82 15.35
C THR A 19 -44.11 -13.13 14.00
N ILE A 20 -44.96 -12.15 13.69
CA ILE A 20 -44.83 -11.34 12.47
C ILE A 20 -43.52 -10.55 12.49
N GLY A 21 -43.16 -9.95 13.63
CA GLY A 21 -41.89 -9.23 13.79
C GLY A 21 -40.65 -10.11 13.53
N ILE A 22 -40.66 -11.34 14.00
CA ILE A 22 -39.56 -12.31 13.77
C ILE A 22 -39.46 -12.70 12.29
N ILE A 23 -40.60 -12.96 11.63
CA ILE A 23 -40.63 -13.34 10.20
C ILE A 23 -40.11 -12.18 9.33
N VAL A 24 -40.60 -10.96 9.57
CA VAL A 24 -40.16 -9.77 8.82
C VAL A 24 -38.68 -9.47 9.10
N GLY A 25 -38.24 -9.60 10.36
CA GLY A 25 -36.85 -9.41 10.74
C GLY A 25 -35.91 -10.41 10.07
N TRP A 26 -36.30 -11.69 10.00
CA TRP A 26 -35.51 -12.74 9.36
C TRP A 26 -35.38 -12.50 7.84
N PHE A 27 -36.46 -12.07 7.19
CA PHE A 27 -36.44 -11.74 5.77
C PHE A 27 -35.59 -10.50 5.47
N ALA A 28 -35.71 -9.45 6.29
CA ALA A 28 -34.88 -8.25 6.16
C ALA A 28 -33.39 -8.55 6.37
N ALA A 29 -33.05 -9.43 7.32
CA ALA A 29 -31.68 -9.87 7.56
C ALA A 29 -31.09 -10.62 6.36
N GLN A 30 -31.88 -11.47 5.68
CA GLN A 30 -31.40 -12.19 4.48
C GLN A 30 -31.20 -11.26 3.27
N VAL A 31 -32.11 -10.31 3.04
CA VAL A 31 -31.99 -9.34 1.93
C VAL A 31 -30.83 -8.38 2.15
N MET A 32 -30.70 -7.84 3.37
CA MET A 32 -29.62 -6.90 3.69
C MET A 32 -28.27 -7.62 3.76
N GLY A 33 -28.23 -8.84 4.29
CA GLY A 33 -27.03 -9.67 4.33
C GLY A 33 -26.49 -9.98 2.93
N LYS A 34 -27.35 -10.29 1.96
CA LYS A 34 -26.93 -10.54 0.58
C LYS A 34 -26.37 -9.29 -0.11
N LYS A 35 -27.00 -8.13 0.09
CA LYS A 35 -26.49 -6.86 -0.44
C LYS A 35 -25.18 -6.41 0.19
N VAL A 36 -25.01 -6.64 1.50
CA VAL A 36 -23.76 -6.34 2.20
C VAL A 36 -22.67 -7.35 1.78
N ALA A 37 -23.00 -8.61 1.58
CA ALA A 37 -22.05 -9.60 1.04
C ALA A 37 -21.56 -9.21 -0.36
N ASP A 38 -22.45 -8.82 -1.28
CA ASP A 38 -22.10 -8.33 -2.62
C ASP A 38 -21.31 -7.00 -2.59
N PHE A 39 -21.52 -6.16 -1.57
CA PHE A 39 -20.73 -4.95 -1.35
C PHE A 39 -19.35 -5.24 -0.74
N LEU A 40 -19.25 -6.27 0.11
CA LEU A 40 -17.99 -6.69 0.71
C LEU A 40 -17.13 -7.53 -0.25
N THR A 41 -17.71 -8.18 -1.27
CA THR A 41 -16.93 -8.82 -2.34
C THR A 41 -16.27 -7.82 -3.30
N PHE A 42 -16.72 -6.55 -3.31
CA PHE A 42 -15.96 -5.45 -3.94
C PHE A 42 -14.68 -5.10 -3.17
N LEU A 43 -14.58 -5.42 -1.88
CA LEU A 43 -13.31 -5.40 -1.17
C LEU A 43 -12.54 -6.67 -1.55
N PRO A 44 -11.45 -6.57 -2.32
CA PRO A 44 -10.78 -7.73 -2.88
C PRO A 44 -10.22 -8.62 -1.75
N THR A 45 -10.87 -9.75 -1.51
CA THR A 45 -10.44 -10.81 -0.58
C THR A 45 -9.10 -11.44 -1.00
N GLU A 46 -8.63 -11.18 -2.22
CA GLU A 46 -7.31 -11.62 -2.70
C GLU A 46 -6.14 -10.89 -2.03
N ARG A 47 -6.35 -9.73 -1.39
CA ARG A 47 -5.27 -8.97 -0.73
C ARG A 47 -4.61 -9.67 0.47
N PHE A 48 -5.14 -10.82 0.91
CA PHE A 48 -4.64 -11.54 2.08
C PHE A 48 -4.18 -12.98 1.79
N ALA A 49 -4.21 -13.44 0.54
CA ALA A 49 -3.74 -14.79 0.21
C ALA A 49 -2.20 -14.90 0.23
N THR A 50 -1.49 -13.79 0.08
CA THR A 50 -0.03 -13.74 0.08
C THR A 50 0.39 -12.56 0.94
N ALA A 51 1.13 -12.82 2.04
CA ALA A 51 1.69 -11.73 2.83
C ALA A 51 2.55 -10.85 1.90
N PRO A 52 2.37 -9.51 1.90
CA PRO A 52 3.17 -8.63 1.08
C PRO A 52 4.66 -8.86 1.40
N PRO A 53 5.55 -8.81 0.40
CA PRO A 53 6.98 -9.03 0.66
C PRO A 53 7.46 -8.05 1.73
N ALA A 54 8.25 -8.55 2.67
CA ALA A 54 8.77 -7.75 3.76
C ALA A 54 9.85 -6.77 3.23
N MET A 55 9.40 -5.66 2.63
CA MET A 55 10.25 -4.64 2.02
C MET A 55 11.01 -3.78 3.03
N GLY A 56 10.71 -3.90 4.32
CA GLY A 56 11.32 -3.09 5.38
C GLY A 56 12.82 -3.32 5.54
N ILE A 57 13.29 -4.57 5.40
CA ILE A 57 14.71 -4.91 5.57
C ILE A 57 15.57 -4.27 4.46
N PRO A 58 15.31 -4.52 3.16
CA PRO A 58 16.13 -3.92 2.11
C PRO A 58 16.01 -2.39 2.06
N ALA A 59 14.81 -1.84 2.31
CA ALA A 59 14.62 -0.40 2.35
C ALA A 59 15.41 0.26 3.50
N SER A 60 15.42 -0.35 4.69
CA SER A 60 16.21 0.15 5.82
C SER A 60 17.71 0.16 5.51
N LYS A 61 18.22 -0.88 4.85
CA LYS A 61 19.63 -0.96 4.46
C LYS A 61 19.99 0.13 3.44
N ALA A 62 19.12 0.34 2.45
CA ALA A 62 19.29 1.40 1.46
C ALA A 62 19.31 2.78 2.13
N MET A 63 18.37 3.06 3.04
CA MET A 63 18.32 4.33 3.78
C MET A 63 19.52 4.53 4.72
N SER A 64 20.09 3.45 5.28
CA SER A 64 21.30 3.54 6.11
C SER A 64 22.59 3.69 5.29
N GLY A 65 22.52 3.61 3.96
CA GLY A 65 23.67 3.69 3.06
C GLY A 65 24.38 2.35 2.79
N ASP A 66 23.85 1.23 3.29
CA ASP A 66 24.33 -0.11 2.92
C ASP A 66 23.67 -0.54 1.60
N LEU A 67 24.15 0.06 0.51
CA LEU A 67 23.56 -0.10 -0.82
C LEU A 67 23.74 -1.52 -1.37
N HIS A 68 24.92 -2.12 -1.16
CA HIS A 68 25.18 -3.49 -1.62
C HIS A 68 24.35 -4.50 -0.82
N GLY A 69 24.28 -4.37 0.51
CA GLY A 69 23.43 -5.23 1.32
C GLY A 69 21.93 -5.06 1.03
N ALA A 70 21.50 -3.87 0.59
CA ALA A 70 20.15 -3.63 0.10
C ALA A 70 19.88 -4.37 -1.22
N VAL A 71 20.81 -4.31 -2.19
CA VAL A 71 20.72 -5.05 -3.45
C VAL A 71 20.57 -6.55 -3.19
N ASP A 72 21.43 -7.14 -2.36
CA ASP A 72 21.37 -8.57 -2.02
C ASP A 72 20.01 -8.95 -1.43
N SER A 73 19.48 -8.09 -0.55
CA SER A 73 18.18 -8.32 0.11
C SER A 73 17.01 -8.17 -0.86
N TYR A 74 17.08 -7.27 -1.84
CA TYR A 74 16.08 -7.17 -2.90
C TYR A 74 16.13 -8.36 -3.86
N GLU A 75 17.32 -8.85 -4.21
CA GLU A 75 17.46 -10.06 -5.03
C GLU A 75 16.89 -11.30 -4.33
N GLU A 76 17.13 -11.47 -3.02
CA GLU A 76 16.49 -12.54 -2.24
C GLU A 76 14.96 -12.46 -2.27
N LEU A 77 14.40 -11.25 -2.27
CA LEU A 77 12.96 -11.06 -2.41
C LEU A 77 12.47 -11.38 -3.83
N LEU A 78 13.23 -11.04 -4.88
CA LEU A 78 12.90 -11.41 -6.26
C LEU A 78 12.93 -12.91 -6.50
N LEU A 79 13.76 -13.67 -5.77
CA LEU A 79 13.75 -15.14 -5.84
C LEU A 79 12.44 -15.73 -5.29
N LYS A 80 11.82 -15.07 -4.30
CA LYS A 80 10.57 -15.51 -3.67
C LYS A 80 9.33 -14.95 -4.36
N TYR A 81 9.42 -13.73 -4.88
CA TYR A 81 8.32 -12.96 -5.46
C TYR A 81 8.72 -12.35 -6.81
N PRO A 82 9.00 -13.18 -7.83
CA PRO A 82 9.51 -12.70 -9.12
C PRO A 82 8.51 -11.85 -9.91
N HIS A 83 7.23 -11.87 -9.57
CA HIS A 83 6.16 -11.12 -10.25
C HIS A 83 5.79 -9.82 -9.53
N ASP A 84 6.44 -9.50 -8.40
CA ASP A 84 6.16 -8.26 -7.68
C ASP A 84 6.93 -7.09 -8.27
N LYS A 85 6.21 -6.13 -8.84
CA LYS A 85 6.80 -4.96 -9.46
C LYS A 85 7.57 -4.09 -8.47
N GLU A 86 7.07 -3.89 -7.24
CA GLU A 86 7.65 -2.91 -6.32
C GLU A 86 9.11 -3.26 -6.00
N ILE A 87 9.42 -4.55 -5.93
CA ILE A 87 10.78 -5.04 -5.73
C ILE A 87 11.70 -4.61 -6.88
N TYR A 88 11.26 -4.73 -8.13
CA TYR A 88 12.01 -4.23 -9.29
C TYR A 88 12.20 -2.72 -9.27
N PHE A 89 11.17 -1.95 -8.93
CA PHE A 89 11.27 -0.48 -8.83
C PHE A 89 12.34 -0.08 -7.83
N ARG A 90 12.27 -0.61 -6.61
CA ARG A 90 13.23 -0.28 -5.54
C ARG A 90 14.64 -0.77 -5.85
N LEU A 91 14.78 -1.94 -6.44
CA LEU A 91 16.09 -2.44 -6.85
C LEU A 91 16.71 -1.52 -7.91
N LEU A 92 15.94 -1.09 -8.92
CA LEU A 92 16.42 -0.17 -9.96
C LEU A 92 16.76 1.21 -9.39
N GLU A 93 15.98 1.74 -8.44
CA GLU A 93 16.29 2.98 -7.73
C GLU A 93 17.67 2.94 -7.06
N VAL A 94 18.01 1.82 -6.40
CA VAL A 94 19.31 1.64 -5.73
C VAL A 94 20.43 1.43 -6.74
N VAL A 95 20.20 0.59 -7.74
CA VAL A 95 21.21 0.14 -8.71
C VAL A 95 21.58 1.26 -9.69
N LEU A 96 20.58 1.94 -10.26
CA LEU A 96 20.79 3.01 -11.24
C LEU A 96 21.04 4.36 -10.58
N GLY A 97 20.49 4.59 -9.39
CA GLY A 97 20.67 5.83 -8.64
C GLY A 97 22.06 5.95 -8.01
N PRO A 98 22.21 5.65 -6.70
CA PRO A 98 23.46 5.87 -6.00
C PRO A 98 24.60 4.93 -6.43
N LEU A 99 24.30 3.68 -6.82
CA LEU A 99 25.33 2.72 -7.26
C LEU A 99 25.79 2.93 -8.71
N LYS A 100 24.97 3.57 -9.56
CA LYS A 100 25.25 3.84 -10.99
C LYS A 100 25.71 2.62 -11.78
N MET A 101 25.18 1.44 -11.45
CA MET A 101 25.52 0.16 -12.08
C MET A 101 24.62 -0.11 -13.30
N GLU A 102 24.85 0.63 -14.40
CA GLU A 102 23.99 0.60 -15.60
C GLU A 102 23.80 -0.80 -16.19
N ALA A 103 24.87 -1.57 -16.36
CA ALA A 103 24.80 -2.89 -16.98
C ALA A 103 23.95 -3.87 -16.15
N TYR A 104 24.02 -3.76 -14.82
CA TYR A 104 23.22 -4.58 -13.92
C TYR A 104 21.77 -4.10 -13.88
N GLY A 105 21.55 -2.79 -13.84
CA GLY A 105 20.19 -2.23 -13.91
C GLY A 105 19.46 -2.61 -15.20
N GLU A 106 20.16 -2.66 -16.33
CA GLU A 106 19.55 -3.15 -17.58
C GLU A 106 19.18 -4.64 -17.50
N ASN A 107 20.02 -5.47 -16.87
CA ASN A 107 19.68 -6.88 -16.64
C ASN A 107 18.42 -7.03 -15.76
N VAL A 108 18.33 -6.23 -14.69
CA VAL A 108 17.16 -6.19 -13.80
C VAL A 108 15.91 -5.74 -14.56
N LEU A 109 16.02 -4.75 -15.44
CA LEU A 109 14.92 -4.28 -16.29
C LEU A 109 14.42 -5.39 -17.22
N GLN A 110 15.33 -6.10 -17.89
CA GLN A 110 14.96 -7.22 -18.76
C GLN A 110 14.29 -8.36 -17.98
N ARG A 111 14.77 -8.67 -16.77
CA ARG A 111 14.11 -9.63 -15.87
C ARG A 111 12.71 -9.15 -15.47
N GLY A 112 12.55 -7.86 -15.19
CA GLY A 112 11.25 -7.24 -14.90
C GLY A 112 10.29 -7.38 -16.09
N PHE A 113 10.76 -7.17 -17.33
CA PHE A 113 9.93 -7.36 -18.51
C PHE A 113 9.52 -8.82 -18.76
N ALA A 114 10.42 -9.76 -18.44
CA ALA A 114 10.15 -11.19 -18.58
C ALA A 114 9.12 -11.68 -17.53
N ASN A 115 9.21 -11.19 -16.29
CA ASN A 115 8.40 -11.71 -15.19
C ASN A 115 7.09 -10.93 -14.95
N LEU A 116 7.03 -9.63 -15.25
CA LEU A 116 5.82 -8.85 -15.03
C LEU A 116 4.80 -9.06 -16.14
N GLU A 117 3.60 -9.52 -15.79
CA GLU A 117 2.55 -9.85 -16.75
C GLU A 117 1.91 -8.61 -17.38
N LYS A 118 1.75 -7.55 -16.59
CA LYS A 118 1.04 -6.32 -16.98
C LYS A 118 1.93 -5.42 -17.80
N GLU A 119 1.48 -5.09 -19.00
CA GLU A 119 2.18 -4.15 -19.89
C GLU A 119 2.34 -2.75 -19.26
N ALA A 120 1.35 -2.29 -18.51
CA ALA A 120 1.42 -1.03 -17.78
C ALA A 120 2.59 -1.01 -16.77
N ASP A 121 2.84 -2.13 -16.07
CA ASP A 121 3.93 -2.20 -15.08
C ASP A 121 5.29 -2.23 -15.78
N ARG A 122 5.40 -2.91 -16.93
CA ARG A 122 6.61 -2.86 -17.78
C ARG A 122 6.89 -1.45 -18.29
N LYS A 123 5.86 -0.73 -18.74
CA LYS A 123 6.02 0.66 -19.18
C LYS A 123 6.51 1.54 -18.03
N ASN A 124 5.88 1.43 -16.86
CA ASN A 124 6.27 2.23 -15.69
C ASN A 124 7.72 1.95 -15.23
N LEU A 125 8.19 0.70 -15.33
CA LEU A 125 9.61 0.38 -15.05
C LEU A 125 10.55 1.09 -16.02
N ARG A 126 10.19 1.13 -17.31
CA ARG A 126 10.99 1.83 -18.31
C ARG A 126 11.02 3.33 -18.06
N ASP A 127 9.85 3.91 -17.81
CA ASP A 127 9.69 5.33 -17.51
C ASP A 127 10.51 5.71 -16.26
N LEU A 128 10.56 4.86 -15.24
CA LEU A 128 11.43 5.03 -14.07
C LEU A 128 12.91 5.06 -14.46
N CYS A 129 13.39 4.07 -15.20
CA CYS A 129 14.79 4.01 -15.63
C CYS A 129 15.18 5.25 -16.44
N ASP A 130 14.30 5.68 -17.35
CA ASP A 130 14.54 6.86 -18.18
C ASP A 130 14.52 8.15 -17.33
N ALA A 131 13.66 8.25 -16.32
CA ALA A 131 13.64 9.37 -15.37
C ALA A 131 14.92 9.43 -14.50
N ILE A 132 15.46 8.27 -14.08
CA ILE A 132 16.73 8.21 -13.34
C ILE A 132 17.89 8.65 -14.25
N ARG A 133 17.94 8.12 -15.48
CA ARG A 133 19.02 8.39 -16.44
C ARG A 133 19.03 9.83 -16.95
N SER A 134 17.85 10.42 -17.15
CA SER A 134 17.70 11.83 -17.53
C SER A 134 18.04 12.79 -16.38
N GLY A 135 18.07 12.31 -15.14
CA GLY A 135 18.27 13.13 -13.96
C GLY A 135 17.00 13.86 -13.51
N ASP A 136 15.83 13.54 -14.08
CA ASP A 136 14.54 14.09 -13.63
C ASP A 136 14.12 13.49 -12.27
N TYR A 137 14.63 12.30 -11.96
CA TYR A 137 14.37 11.60 -10.72
C TYR A 137 15.66 11.13 -10.06
N HIS A 138 15.94 11.65 -8.86
CA HIS A 138 17.09 11.24 -8.06
C HIS A 138 16.60 10.40 -6.87
N PRO A 139 16.67 9.07 -6.93
CA PRO A 139 16.35 8.23 -5.78
C PRO A 139 17.43 8.37 -4.70
N LEU A 140 17.02 8.26 -3.42
CA LEU A 140 17.91 8.28 -2.26
C LEU A 140 18.84 9.51 -2.17
N GLN A 141 18.36 10.70 -2.58
CA GLN A 141 19.11 11.98 -2.57
C GLN A 141 19.81 12.31 -1.25
N HIS A 142 19.28 11.82 -0.12
CA HIS A 142 19.86 12.04 1.20
C HIS A 142 21.23 11.37 1.37
N LEU A 143 21.57 10.39 0.52
CA LEU A 143 22.87 9.74 0.47
C LEU A 143 23.87 10.49 -0.43
N GLU A 144 23.38 11.35 -1.33
CA GLU A 144 24.25 12.19 -2.13
C GLU A 144 24.90 13.27 -1.26
N PRO A 145 26.16 13.66 -1.54
CA PRO A 145 26.78 14.77 -0.84
C PRO A 145 25.90 16.01 -0.97
N ARG A 146 25.37 16.48 0.16
CA ARG A 146 24.52 17.67 0.19
C ARG A 146 25.30 18.82 -0.47
N PRO A 147 24.79 19.47 -1.54
CA PRO A 147 25.44 20.67 -2.03
C PRO A 147 25.54 21.65 -0.86
N LEU A 148 26.70 22.29 -0.71
CA LEU A 148 26.92 23.32 0.30
C LEU A 148 25.94 24.46 0.00
N LEU A 149 24.74 24.38 0.55
CA LEU A 149 23.81 25.48 0.59
C LEU A 149 24.58 26.61 1.26
N GLU A 150 24.91 27.67 0.51
CA GLU A 150 25.20 28.96 1.11
C GLU A 150 23.96 29.31 1.93
N VAL A 151 24.01 28.97 3.22
CA VAL A 151 23.03 29.41 4.19
C VAL A 151 23.20 30.92 4.19
N LYS A 152 22.34 31.61 3.45
CA LYS A 152 22.21 33.06 3.53
C LYS A 152 21.70 33.33 4.93
N ILE A 153 22.63 33.54 5.86
CA ILE A 153 22.35 33.84 7.25
C ILE A 153 21.46 35.07 7.22
N LEU A 154 20.16 34.89 7.48
CA LEU A 154 19.26 36.01 7.62
C LEU A 154 19.81 36.88 8.76
N PRO A 155 19.93 38.20 8.55
CA PRO A 155 20.40 39.07 9.61
C PRO A 155 19.51 38.86 10.85
N PRO A 156 20.08 38.89 12.06
CA PRO A 156 19.34 38.59 13.27
C PRO A 156 18.10 39.48 13.37
N LEU A 157 16.92 38.85 13.46
CA LEU A 157 15.61 39.53 13.56
C LEU A 157 15.43 40.33 14.86
N PHE A 158 16.40 40.29 15.77
CA PHE A 158 16.38 41.03 17.02
C PHE A 158 17.28 42.25 16.91
N ARG A 159 16.74 43.32 16.30
CA ARG A 159 17.20 44.68 16.60
C ARG A 159 16.84 44.93 18.07
N ARG A 160 17.86 44.98 18.96
CA ARG A 160 17.67 45.55 20.31
C ARG A 160 17.03 46.93 20.13
N VAL A 161 15.84 47.10 20.71
CA VAL A 161 15.33 48.42 21.02
C VAL A 161 16.16 48.86 22.22
N GLU A 162 17.14 49.72 21.99
CA GLU A 162 17.80 50.46 23.06
C GLU A 162 16.77 51.42 23.66
N SER A 163 16.55 51.30 24.97
CA SER A 163 15.88 52.30 25.81
C SER A 163 16.88 52.88 26.78
#